data_AF-Q9ZJ16-F1
#
_entry.id   AF-Q9ZJ16-F1
#
_cell.length_a   1.000
_cell.length_b   1.000
_cell.length_c   1.000
_cell.angle_alpha   90.00
_cell.angle_beta   90.00
_cell.angle_gamma   90.00
#
_symmetry.space_group_name_H-M   'P 1'
#
loop_
_entity.id
_entity.type
_entity.pdbx_description
1 polymer ?
#
loop_
_entity_poly.entity_id
_entity_poly.type
_entity_poly.pdbx_seq_one_letter_code
_entity_poly.pdbx_strand_id
1 'polypeptide(L)'
;MSKSKKELFLELAQPDKTGVSRWVSVTEFIGKYQGLWGVGVPGSNGGTWCRGNSSLAKEFNLEFVYRKAQGNPIDRIRLNGYNTRGVFNQSIRQDIKNYYKQQCCAMCGARGNCENTQIEVDHKDGRKDDLRVSDSKRETFDDFQALCKACND
;
A
#
# COMPACT_ATOMS: atom_id res chain seq x y z
N MET A 1 5.39 14.31 18.87
CA MET A 1 5.23 13.25 17.85
C MET A 1 6.08 13.59 16.64
N SER A 2 6.80 12.62 16.05
CA SER A 2 7.55 12.83 14.81
C SER A 2 6.59 12.84 13.63
N LYS A 3 6.76 13.76 12.67
CA LYS A 3 5.95 13.79 11.44
C LYS A 3 6.22 12.54 10.62
N SER A 4 5.18 11.98 10.04
CA SER A 4 5.27 10.92 9.03
C SER A 4 5.96 11.43 7.76
N LYS A 5 6.51 10.52 6.95
CA LYS A 5 7.10 10.87 5.65
C LYS A 5 6.09 11.54 4.71
N LYS A 6 4.82 11.14 4.78
CA LYS A 6 3.73 11.80 4.05
C LYS A 6 3.61 13.27 4.45
N GLU A 7 3.51 13.57 5.74
CA GLU A 7 3.38 14.94 6.23
C GLU A 7 4.59 15.80 5.91
N LEU A 8 5.81 15.24 6.03
CA LEU A 8 7.04 15.92 5.63
C LEU A 8 7.05 16.27 4.14
N PHE A 9 6.61 15.36 3.27
CA PHE A 9 6.55 15.63 1.84
C PHE A 9 5.47 16.66 1.50
N LEU A 10 4.29 16.60 2.12
CA LEU A 10 3.22 17.59 1.92
C LEU A 10 3.65 18.99 2.34
N GLU A 11 4.37 19.11 3.46
CA GLU A 11 4.94 20.38 3.92
C GLU A 11 5.94 20.96 2.91
N LEU A 12 6.77 20.11 2.30
CA LEU A 12 7.77 20.53 1.32
C LEU A 12 7.17 20.84 -0.06
N ALA A 13 6.19 20.04 -0.49
CA ALA A 13 5.59 20.08 -1.81
C ALA A 13 4.54 21.18 -1.95
N GLN A 14 3.88 21.56 -0.85
CA GLN A 14 2.88 22.64 -0.79
C GLN A 14 1.81 22.53 -1.90
N PRO A 15 1.01 21.44 -1.92
CA PRO A 15 -0.04 21.30 -2.92
C PRO A 15 -1.09 22.40 -2.79
N ASP A 16 -1.65 22.79 -3.94
CA ASP A 16 -2.76 23.72 -4.02
C ASP A 16 -4.11 23.07 -3.66
N LYS A 17 -5.19 23.84 -3.81
CA LYS A 17 -6.57 23.38 -3.52
C LYS A 17 -7.03 22.22 -4.41
N THR A 18 -6.37 21.97 -5.53
CA THR A 18 -6.66 20.87 -6.45
C THR A 18 -5.82 19.63 -6.16
N GLY A 19 -4.88 19.72 -5.21
CA GLY A 19 -3.94 18.65 -4.87
C GLY A 19 -2.71 18.61 -5.79
N VAL A 20 -2.48 19.65 -6.58
CA VAL A 20 -1.30 19.75 -7.46
C VAL A 20 -0.17 20.45 -6.71
N SER A 21 1.04 19.88 -6.73
CA SER A 21 2.22 20.47 -6.09
C SER A 21 3.24 20.98 -7.11
N ARG A 22 4.23 21.74 -6.63
CA ARG A 22 5.47 21.93 -7.41
C ARG A 22 6.23 20.61 -7.55
N TRP A 23 7.19 20.58 -8.47
CA TRP A 23 8.21 19.55 -8.48
C TRP A 23 9.14 19.71 -7.27
N VAL A 24 9.35 18.62 -6.53
CA VAL A 24 10.28 18.55 -5.42
C VAL A 24 11.44 17.66 -5.82
N SER A 25 12.65 18.22 -5.82
CA SER A 25 13.88 17.48 -6.11
C SER A 25 14.32 16.64 -4.91
N VAL A 26 14.88 15.45 -5.17
CA VAL A 26 15.47 14.62 -4.10
C VAL A 26 16.63 15.32 -3.38
N THR A 27 17.24 16.34 -4.00
CA THR A 27 18.27 17.18 -3.37
C THR A 27 17.73 18.09 -2.27
N GLU A 28 16.41 18.29 -2.20
CA GLU A 28 15.74 19.07 -1.15
C GLU A 28 15.50 18.24 0.12
N PHE A 29 15.75 16.93 0.10
CA PHE A 29 15.56 16.02 1.23
C PHE A 29 16.73 16.11 2.23
N ILE A 30 16.93 17.32 2.75
CA ILE A 30 17.98 17.69 3.70
C ILE A 30 17.37 18.22 5.01
N GLY A 31 18.17 18.27 6.07
CA GLY A 31 17.74 18.78 7.39
C GLY A 31 16.49 18.06 7.90
N LYS A 32 15.42 18.81 8.20
CA LYS A 32 14.15 18.24 8.69
C LYS A 32 13.48 17.26 7.70
N TYR A 33 13.84 17.31 6.41
CA TYR A 33 13.29 16.41 5.37
C TYR A 33 14.18 15.20 5.08
N GLN A 34 15.28 15.01 5.82
CA GLN A 34 16.19 13.87 5.62
C GLN A 34 15.49 12.51 5.81
N GLY A 35 14.37 12.45 6.52
CA GLY A 35 13.54 11.23 6.60
C GLY A 35 12.93 10.77 5.27
N LEU A 36 12.90 11.64 4.25
CA LEU A 36 12.50 11.34 2.87
C LEU A 36 13.65 10.79 2.02
N TRP A 37 14.88 10.79 2.56
CA TRP A 37 16.08 10.33 1.89
C TRP A 37 16.02 8.84 1.51
N GLY A 38 16.83 8.47 0.52
CA GLY A 38 16.85 7.15 -0.12
C GLY A 38 15.94 7.05 -1.35
N VAL A 39 15.05 8.03 -1.56
CA VAL A 39 14.45 8.23 -2.88
C VAL A 39 15.50 8.81 -3.82
N GLY A 40 15.67 8.22 -5.01
CA GLY A 40 16.66 8.66 -5.97
C GLY A 40 18.08 8.11 -5.76
N VAL A 41 18.25 7.15 -4.84
CA VAL A 41 19.50 6.40 -4.68
C VAL A 41 19.34 5.04 -5.37
N PRO A 42 20.13 4.70 -6.41
CA PRO A 42 20.10 3.38 -7.05
C PRO A 42 20.25 2.26 -6.02
N GLY A 43 19.40 1.25 -6.10
CA GLY A 43 19.41 0.11 -5.16
C GLY A 43 18.86 0.39 -3.76
N SER A 44 18.39 1.62 -3.48
CA SER A 44 17.78 1.94 -2.18
C SER A 44 16.29 1.61 -2.12
N ASN A 45 15.84 1.21 -0.93
CA ASN A 45 14.43 1.02 -0.59
C ASN A 45 13.75 2.28 -0.03
N GLY A 46 14.37 3.47 -0.14
CA GLY A 46 13.86 4.71 0.45
C GLY A 46 12.51 5.19 -0.10
N GLY A 47 12.07 4.69 -1.26
CA GLY A 47 10.80 5.04 -1.91
C GLY A 47 9.53 4.40 -1.35
N THR A 48 9.57 3.66 -0.24
CA THR A 48 8.38 2.97 0.31
C THR A 48 7.18 3.89 0.55
N TRP A 49 7.41 5.15 0.91
CA TRP A 49 6.36 6.13 1.20
C TRP A 49 5.73 6.79 -0.04
N CYS A 50 6.32 6.64 -1.22
CA CYS A 50 5.83 7.20 -2.49
C CYS A 50 5.56 6.13 -3.56
N ARG A 51 5.49 4.84 -3.20
CA ARG A 51 5.06 3.74 -4.08
C ARG A 51 3.52 3.72 -4.22
N GLY A 52 3.00 3.04 -5.26
CA GLY A 52 1.58 3.06 -5.63
C GLY A 52 0.56 2.67 -4.54
N ASN A 53 0.96 1.91 -3.51
CA ASN A 53 0.09 1.55 -2.37
C ASN A 53 0.37 2.35 -1.09
N SER A 54 1.23 3.36 -1.14
CA SER A 54 1.59 4.16 0.02
C SER A 54 0.44 5.08 0.45
N SER A 55 0.43 5.50 1.72
CA SER A 55 -0.56 6.45 2.23
C SER A 55 -0.63 7.78 1.47
N LEU A 56 0.44 8.13 0.74
CA LEU A 56 0.48 9.29 -0.13
C LEU A 56 -0.19 8.99 -1.49
N ALA A 57 0.17 7.88 -2.14
CA ALA A 57 -0.42 7.47 -3.43
C ALA A 57 -1.92 7.13 -3.34
N LYS A 58 -2.39 6.76 -2.14
CA LYS A 58 -3.83 6.58 -1.88
C LYS A 58 -4.63 7.87 -1.92
N GLU A 59 -4.00 9.02 -1.67
CA GLU A 59 -4.68 10.32 -1.62
C GLU A 59 -4.35 11.19 -2.84
N PHE A 60 -3.18 11.03 -3.45
CA PHE A 60 -2.71 11.85 -4.56
C PHE A 60 -2.19 10.99 -5.72
N ASN A 61 -2.39 11.48 -6.95
CA ASN A 61 -1.66 10.95 -8.11
C ASN A 61 -0.20 11.42 -8.03
N LEU A 62 0.75 10.51 -8.20
CA LEU A 62 2.18 10.82 -8.11
C LEU A 62 2.82 10.77 -9.50
N GLU A 63 3.61 11.79 -9.80
CA GLU A 63 4.46 11.84 -10.98
C GLU A 63 5.93 11.86 -10.59
N PHE A 64 6.76 11.20 -11.40
CA PHE A 64 8.18 11.05 -11.18
C PHE A 64 8.96 11.45 -12.42
N VAL A 65 10.00 12.24 -12.24
CA VAL A 65 11.08 12.42 -13.23
C VAL A 65 12.23 11.53 -12.80
N TYR A 66 12.78 10.77 -13.74
CA TYR A 66 13.92 9.87 -13.49
C TYR A 66 15.20 10.42 -14.13
N ARG A 67 16.35 10.25 -13.46
CA ARG A 67 17.66 10.54 -14.06
C ARG A 67 18.06 9.40 -14.98
N LYS A 68 18.67 9.73 -16.12
CA LYS A 68 19.33 8.75 -17.02
C LYS A 68 20.65 8.29 -16.41
N ALA A 69 20.58 7.39 -15.44
CA ALA A 69 21.70 6.75 -14.77
C ALA A 69 21.40 5.26 -14.54
N GLN A 70 22.41 4.48 -14.17
CA GLN A 70 22.21 3.06 -13.85
C GLN A 70 21.14 2.90 -12.75
N GLY A 71 20.09 2.13 -13.05
CA GLY A 71 18.95 1.92 -12.14
C GLY A 71 17.85 2.99 -12.19
N ASN A 72 17.90 3.97 -13.12
CA ASN A 72 16.91 5.04 -13.31
C ASN A 72 16.36 5.60 -11.98
N PRO A 73 17.22 6.19 -11.13
CA PRO A 73 16.76 6.73 -9.86
C PRO A 73 15.81 7.91 -10.08
N ILE A 74 14.84 8.06 -9.17
CA ILE A 74 13.95 9.22 -9.11
C ILE A 74 14.78 10.50 -8.89
N ASP A 75 14.54 11.52 -9.70
CA ASP A 75 15.10 12.86 -9.56
C ASP A 75 14.15 13.81 -8.83
N ARG A 76 12.88 13.80 -9.26
CA ARG A 76 11.85 14.73 -8.76
C ARG A 76 10.52 14.03 -8.64
N ILE A 77 9.72 14.49 -7.69
CA ILE A 77 8.39 14.00 -7.40
C ILE A 77 7.41 15.17 -7.40
N ARG A 78 6.20 14.95 -7.91
CA ARG A 78 5.11 15.92 -7.87
C ARG A 78 3.78 15.22 -7.55
N LEU A 79 2.91 15.91 -6.83
CA LEU A 79 1.50 15.57 -6.71
C LEU A 79 0.75 16.15 -7.91
N ASN A 80 -0.03 15.31 -8.60
CA ASN A 80 -0.83 15.71 -9.77
C ASN A 80 -2.33 15.52 -9.48
N GLY A 81 -2.80 16.22 -8.43
CA GLY A 81 -4.18 16.19 -8.01
C GLY A 81 -4.53 14.99 -7.12
N TYR A 82 -5.75 15.01 -6.60
CA TYR A 82 -6.26 13.94 -5.74
C TYR A 82 -6.48 12.63 -6.51
N ASN A 83 -6.16 11.52 -5.85
CA ASN A 83 -6.53 10.21 -6.34
C ASN A 83 -8.02 9.99 -6.07
N THR A 84 -8.83 10.00 -7.13
CA THR A 84 -10.28 9.79 -7.06
C THR A 84 -10.65 8.32 -7.26
N ARG A 85 -9.68 7.44 -7.54
CA ARG A 85 -9.92 6.00 -7.64
C ARG A 85 -10.04 5.43 -6.24
N GLY A 86 -11.11 4.70 -5.97
CA GLY A 86 -11.25 3.96 -4.71
C GLY A 86 -10.07 3.01 -4.55
N VAL A 87 -9.32 3.16 -3.46
CA VAL A 87 -8.22 2.25 -3.16
C VAL A 87 -8.79 1.04 -2.44
N PHE A 88 -8.57 -0.15 -3.00
CA PHE A 88 -8.98 -1.38 -2.36
C PHE A 88 -8.24 -1.56 -1.02
N ASN A 89 -9.01 -1.72 0.05
CA ASN A 89 -8.51 -2.01 1.38
C ASN A 89 -8.56 -3.52 1.61
N GLN A 90 -7.39 -4.15 1.72
CA GLN A 90 -7.28 -5.60 1.95
C GLN A 90 -7.48 -6.00 3.42
N SER A 91 -7.81 -5.05 4.30
CA SER A 91 -7.94 -5.31 5.72
C SER A 91 -9.23 -6.05 6.03
N ILE A 92 -9.11 -7.37 6.21
CA ILE A 92 -10.20 -8.22 6.68
C ILE A 92 -10.50 -7.95 8.16
N ARG A 93 -11.78 -7.76 8.51
CA ARG A 93 -12.24 -7.68 9.90
C ARG A 93 -11.81 -8.83 10.79
N GLN A 94 -11.60 -8.53 12.07
CA GLN A 94 -11.05 -9.49 13.02
C GLN A 94 -12.00 -10.65 13.35
N ASP A 95 -13.31 -10.43 13.40
CA ASP A 95 -14.30 -11.48 13.65
C ASP A 95 -14.34 -12.50 12.49
N ILE A 96 -14.26 -12.03 11.25
CA ILE A 96 -14.14 -12.87 10.06
C ILE A 96 -12.85 -13.70 10.11
N LYS A 97 -11.72 -13.06 10.44
CA LYS A 97 -10.44 -13.76 10.62
C LYS A 97 -10.54 -14.87 11.67
N ASN A 98 -11.17 -14.59 12.80
CA ASN A 98 -11.31 -15.54 13.90
C ASN A 98 -12.22 -16.73 13.55
N TYR A 99 -13.28 -16.49 12.76
CA TYR A 99 -14.15 -17.53 12.25
C TYR A 99 -13.42 -18.48 11.29
N TYR A 100 -12.75 -17.94 10.27
CA TYR A 100 -12.11 -18.76 9.23
C TYR A 100 -10.84 -19.48 9.68
N LYS A 101 -10.08 -18.92 10.65
CA LYS A 101 -8.92 -19.61 11.25
C LYS A 101 -9.24 -20.98 11.86
N GLN A 102 -10.51 -21.24 12.17
CA GLN A 102 -10.98 -22.50 12.75
C GLN A 102 -11.50 -23.49 11.71
N GLN A 103 -11.58 -23.09 10.44
CA GLN A 103 -12.09 -23.90 9.33
C GLN A 103 -10.96 -24.69 8.66
N CYS A 104 -11.35 -25.68 7.84
CA CYS A 104 -10.41 -26.36 6.95
C CYS A 104 -10.18 -25.54 5.67
N CYS A 105 -9.03 -25.76 5.02
CA CYS A 105 -8.73 -25.19 3.72
C CYS A 105 -9.83 -25.54 2.72
N ALA A 106 -10.42 -24.53 2.07
CA ALA A 106 -11.48 -24.70 1.08
C ALA A 106 -11.03 -25.49 -0.15
N MET A 107 -9.73 -25.45 -0.47
CA MET A 107 -9.17 -26.12 -1.66
C MET A 107 -8.78 -27.58 -1.42
N CYS A 108 -8.16 -27.89 -0.28
CA CYS A 108 -7.58 -29.22 -0.03
C CYS A 108 -8.07 -29.90 1.25
N GLY A 109 -8.93 -29.25 2.03
CA GLY A 109 -9.46 -29.78 3.29
C GLY A 109 -8.45 -29.82 4.45
N ALA A 110 -7.20 -29.41 4.24
CA ALA A 110 -6.17 -29.44 5.27
C ALA A 110 -6.46 -28.43 6.40
N ARG A 111 -6.07 -28.79 7.63
CA ARG A 111 -6.02 -27.89 8.79
C ARG A 111 -4.87 -28.35 9.67
N GLY A 112 -3.91 -27.47 9.90
CA GLY A 112 -2.79 -27.76 10.80
C GLY A 112 -2.05 -26.50 11.20
N ASN A 113 -0.99 -26.70 11.98
CA ASN A 113 -0.19 -25.61 12.54
C ASN A 113 1.24 -25.59 11.97
N CYS A 114 1.54 -26.43 10.97
CA CYS A 114 2.82 -26.35 10.26
C CYS A 114 2.74 -25.26 9.18
N GLU A 115 3.90 -24.79 8.72
CA GLU A 115 4.01 -23.72 7.72
C GLU A 115 3.01 -23.90 6.56
N ASN A 116 2.94 -25.08 5.96
CA ASN A 116 2.12 -25.33 4.77
C ASN A 116 0.63 -25.58 5.05
N THR A 117 0.26 -25.93 6.29
CA THR A 117 -1.12 -26.29 6.67
C THR A 117 -1.80 -25.24 7.54
N GLN A 118 -1.06 -24.20 7.95
CA GLN A 118 -1.58 -23.05 8.65
C GLN A 118 -2.62 -22.33 7.79
N ILE A 119 -3.78 -22.05 8.39
CA ILE A 119 -4.89 -21.38 7.72
C ILE A 119 -4.65 -19.87 7.67
N GLU A 120 -4.67 -19.34 6.46
CA GLU A 120 -4.76 -17.93 6.12
C GLU A 120 -6.17 -17.61 5.61
N VAL A 121 -6.60 -16.38 5.86
CA VAL A 121 -7.91 -15.90 5.44
C VAL A 121 -7.70 -14.97 4.27
N ASP A 122 -8.27 -15.32 3.12
CA ASP A 122 -8.15 -14.55 1.90
C ASP A 122 -9.53 -14.21 1.31
N HIS A 123 -9.55 -13.22 0.42
CA HIS A 123 -10.75 -12.81 -0.30
C HIS A 123 -11.11 -13.89 -1.34
N LYS A 124 -12.40 -14.23 -1.45
CA LYS A 124 -12.85 -15.07 -2.56
C LYS A 124 -12.62 -14.36 -3.89
N ASP A 125 -12.23 -15.14 -4.90
CA ASP A 125 -12.04 -14.71 -6.29
C ASP A 125 -11.04 -13.56 -6.53
N GLY A 126 -10.20 -13.22 -5.54
CA GLY A 126 -9.18 -12.16 -5.69
C GLY A 126 -9.73 -10.78 -6.08
N ARG A 127 -11.04 -10.52 -5.84
CA ARG A 127 -11.78 -9.34 -6.31
C ARG A 127 -11.28 -8.04 -5.66
N LYS A 128 -10.21 -7.49 -6.23
CA LYS A 128 -9.70 -6.15 -5.87
C LYS A 128 -10.51 -5.01 -6.51
N ASP A 129 -11.51 -5.36 -7.32
CA ASP A 129 -12.36 -4.41 -8.03
C ASP A 129 -13.69 -4.11 -7.29
N ASP A 130 -14.11 -4.97 -6.35
CA ASP A 130 -15.30 -4.73 -5.53
C ASP A 130 -14.95 -3.89 -4.28
N LEU A 131 -15.06 -2.57 -4.42
CA LEU A 131 -14.82 -1.63 -3.34
C LEU A 131 -15.76 -1.80 -2.14
N ARG A 132 -16.88 -2.54 -2.25
CA ARG A 132 -17.71 -2.85 -1.08
C ARG A 132 -16.93 -3.69 -0.07
N VAL A 133 -16.16 -4.68 -0.54
CA VAL A 133 -15.38 -5.57 0.35
C VAL A 133 -14.25 -4.80 1.05
N SER A 134 -13.84 -3.66 0.50
CA SER A 134 -12.88 -2.75 1.15
C SER A 134 -13.46 -1.98 2.34
N ASP A 135 -14.78 -1.87 2.44
CA ASP A 135 -15.45 -1.25 3.57
C ASP A 135 -15.73 -2.31 4.64
N SER A 136 -15.02 -2.24 5.76
CA SER A 136 -15.16 -3.16 6.88
C SER A 136 -16.60 -3.27 7.40
N LYS A 137 -17.42 -2.22 7.24
CA LYS A 137 -18.83 -2.27 7.66
C LYS A 137 -19.71 -3.09 6.72
N ARG A 138 -19.24 -3.35 5.50
CA ARG A 138 -19.99 -4.03 4.43
C ARG A 138 -19.41 -5.40 4.08
N GLU A 139 -18.29 -5.78 4.70
CA GLU A 139 -17.75 -7.13 4.67
C GLU A 139 -18.75 -8.14 5.23
N THR A 140 -18.88 -9.26 4.53
CA THR A 140 -19.67 -10.43 4.93
C THR A 140 -18.78 -11.66 4.95
N PHE A 141 -19.18 -12.72 5.65
CA PHE A 141 -18.39 -13.96 5.69
C PHE A 141 -18.20 -14.55 4.28
N ASP A 142 -19.21 -14.43 3.41
CA ASP A 142 -19.16 -15.00 2.06
C ASP A 142 -18.09 -14.37 1.17
N ASP A 143 -17.59 -13.19 1.52
CA ASP A 143 -16.51 -12.50 0.80
C ASP A 143 -15.14 -13.17 0.96
N PHE A 144 -15.01 -14.14 1.89
CA PHE A 144 -13.73 -14.71 2.31
C PHE A 144 -13.72 -16.23 2.28
N GLN A 145 -12.51 -16.79 2.28
CA GLN A 145 -12.24 -18.21 2.31
C GLN A 145 -11.05 -18.52 3.22
N ALA A 146 -11.08 -19.71 3.83
CA ALA A 146 -9.93 -20.28 4.53
C ALA A 146 -9.07 -21.04 3.52
N LEU A 147 -7.81 -20.67 3.37
CA LEU A 147 -6.83 -21.39 2.56
C LEU A 147 -5.64 -21.75 3.44
N CYS A 148 -5.09 -22.96 3.30
CA CYS A 148 -3.80 -23.22 3.91
C CYS A 148 -2.71 -22.48 3.13
N LYS A 149 -1.60 -22.09 3.79
CA LYS A 149 -0.51 -21.36 3.15
C LYS A 149 -0.06 -21.97 1.81
N ALA A 150 0.07 -23.30 1.73
CA ALA A 150 0.46 -23.97 0.49
C ALA A 150 -0.55 -23.88 -0.66
N CYS A 151 -1.82 -23.57 -0.40
CA CYS A 151 -2.83 -23.30 -1.42
C CYS A 151 -3.01 -21.79 -1.69
N ASN A 152 -2.44 -20.93 -0.85
CA ASN A 152 -2.55 -19.47 -0.94
C ASN A 152 -1.32 -18.83 -1.61
N ASP A 153 -0.14 -19.41 -1.39
CA ASP A 153 1.13 -19.07 -2.06
C ASP A 153 1.13 -19.45 -3.55
#